data_AF-A0A182U9Q8-F1
#
_entry.id   AF-A0A182U9Q8-F1
#
_cell.length_a   1.000
_cell.length_b   1.000
_cell.length_c   1.000
_cell.angle_alpha   90.00
_cell.angle_beta   90.00
_cell.angle_gamma   90.00
#
_symmetry.space_group_name_H-M   'P 1'
#
loop_
_entity.id
_entity.type
_entity.pdbx_description
1 polymer ?
#
loop_
_entity_poly.entity_id
_entity_poly.type
_entity_poly.pdbx_seq_one_letter_code
_entity_poly.pdbx_strand_id
1 'polypeptide(L)'
;FFLQYDSEIVYLESRSREQTDQLDAIAQEISKTEAQFRQTGDQLQAYQYVEEEGELVRQQEKTLKSEITLLRSKLANCETELLQCKNKIRLLMDEILVEQRKYSRQYDPNRQQLLERALMCEVDRLQVEIDLAVQSADQANKAHDKLKGEVTLLEGAIADKKKQVEKLVHEMKEVNLQSLAVVPPADEVRHLLEVGSVKPGSTRRMIGSPRQLENAVPTSKNPHGVWV
;
A
#
# COMPACT_ATOMS: atom_id res chain seq x y z
N PHE A 1 138.67 30.18 56.54
CA PHE A 1 137.50 30.90 57.09
C PHE A 1 136.82 31.76 56.03
N PHE A 2 137.43 32.83 55.50
CA PHE A 2 136.78 33.67 54.47
C PHE A 2 136.32 32.91 53.20
N LEU A 3 137.20 32.09 52.60
CA LEU A 3 136.87 31.29 51.41
C LEU A 3 135.70 30.32 51.56
N GLN A 4 135.42 29.84 52.79
CA GLN A 4 134.34 28.90 53.04
C GLN A 4 132.98 29.62 53.06
N TYR A 5 132.92 30.79 53.69
CA TYR A 5 131.71 31.61 53.69
C TYR A 5 131.39 32.14 52.29
N ASP A 6 132.39 32.51 51.49
CA ASP A 6 132.16 32.94 50.10
C ASP A 6 131.56 31.81 49.24
N SER A 7 132.06 30.58 49.40
CA SER A 7 131.49 29.42 48.68
C SER A 7 130.06 29.09 49.09
N GLU A 8 129.72 29.28 50.38
CA GLU A 8 128.39 29.02 50.90
C GLU A 8 127.38 30.10 50.48
N ILE A 9 127.81 31.37 50.41
CA ILE A 9 127.00 32.47 49.87
C ILE A 9 126.65 32.19 48.39
N VAL A 10 127.64 31.82 47.56
CA VAL A 10 127.41 31.50 46.14
C VAL A 10 126.45 30.31 45.97
N TYR A 11 126.58 29.28 46.81
CA TYR A 11 125.67 28.14 46.81
C TYR A 11 124.24 28.54 47.17
N LEU A 12 124.05 29.34 48.24
CA LEU A 12 122.73 29.81 48.67
C LEU A 12 122.09 30.75 47.64
N GLU A 13 122.86 31.63 47.02
CA GLU A 13 122.39 32.49 45.93
C GLU A 13 121.96 31.69 44.70
N SER A 14 122.71 30.65 44.35
CA SER A 14 122.37 29.75 43.23
C SER A 14 121.11 28.94 43.53
N ARG A 15 120.98 28.41 44.76
CA ARG A 15 119.77 27.68 45.20
C ARG A 15 118.55 28.59 45.27
N SER A 16 118.72 29.83 45.71
CA SER A 16 117.65 30.84 45.73
C SER A 16 117.18 31.18 44.31
N ARG A 17 118.12 31.32 43.36
CA ARG A 17 117.80 31.50 41.93
C ARG A 17 117.00 30.33 41.38
N GLU A 18 117.47 29.10 41.59
CA GLU A 18 116.72 27.90 41.17
C GLU A 18 115.32 27.80 41.78
N GLN A 19 115.16 28.16 43.06
CA GLN A 19 113.84 28.20 43.70
C GLN A 19 112.94 29.27 43.09
N THR A 20 113.51 30.42 42.70
CA THR A 20 112.76 31.49 42.04
C THR A 20 112.29 31.03 40.64
N ASP A 21 113.18 30.40 39.88
CA ASP A 21 112.85 29.85 38.55
C ASP A 21 111.76 28.76 38.65
N GLN A 22 111.81 27.92 39.68
CA GLN A 22 110.77 26.91 39.95
C GLN A 22 109.43 27.54 40.32
N LEU A 23 109.42 28.58 41.15
CA LEU A 23 108.20 29.31 41.50
C LEU A 23 107.58 30.00 40.28
N ASP A 24 108.41 30.59 39.42
CA ASP A 24 107.96 31.22 38.18
C ASP A 24 107.36 30.20 37.20
N ALA A 25 107.98 29.01 37.09
CA ALA A 25 107.44 27.91 36.28
C ALA A 25 106.08 27.43 36.80
N ILE A 26 105.93 27.27 38.12
CA ILE A 26 104.65 26.90 38.76
C ILE A 26 103.60 27.99 38.52
N ALA A 27 103.96 29.28 38.65
CA ALA A 27 103.05 30.39 38.41
C ALA A 27 102.55 30.44 36.96
N GLN A 28 103.43 30.16 35.99
CA GLN A 28 103.04 30.02 34.58
C GLN A 28 102.10 28.83 34.36
N GLU A 29 102.35 27.70 35.02
CA GLU A 29 101.51 26.50 34.92
C GLU A 29 100.12 26.71 35.54
N ILE A 30 100.04 27.41 36.67
CA ILE A 30 98.77 27.85 37.27
C ILE A 30 98.01 28.73 36.30
N SER A 31 98.66 29.76 35.74
CA SER A 31 98.02 30.70 34.80
C SER A 31 97.49 29.98 33.56
N LYS A 32 98.25 29.02 33.03
CA LYS A 32 97.84 28.17 31.90
C LYS A 32 96.63 27.30 32.27
N THR A 33 96.65 26.69 33.45
CA THR A 33 95.56 25.85 33.95
C THR A 33 94.28 26.65 34.16
N GLU A 34 94.37 27.86 34.71
CA GLU A 34 93.22 28.77 34.89
C GLU A 34 92.63 29.24 33.55
N ALA A 35 93.48 29.50 32.55
CA ALA A 35 93.02 29.83 31.21
C ALA A 35 92.27 28.64 30.57
N GLN A 36 92.81 27.42 30.71
CA GLN A 36 92.16 26.20 30.24
C GLN A 36 90.84 25.94 30.97
N PHE A 37 90.77 26.17 32.28
CA PHE A 37 89.56 26.00 33.06
C PHE A 37 88.45 26.96 32.60
N ARG A 38 88.78 28.24 32.38
CA ARG A 38 87.84 29.23 31.83
C ARG A 38 87.34 28.83 30.45
N GLN A 39 88.25 28.47 29.54
CA GLN A 39 87.89 28.01 28.19
C GLN A 39 86.97 26.78 28.23
N THR A 40 87.25 25.83 29.13
CA THR A 40 86.43 24.62 29.29
C THR A 40 85.05 24.97 29.85
N GLY A 41 84.97 25.92 30.77
CA GLY A 41 83.69 26.45 31.29
C GLY A 41 82.82 27.04 30.18
N ASP A 42 83.40 27.88 29.33
CA ASP A 42 82.69 28.48 28.19
C ASP A 42 82.20 27.41 27.18
N GLN A 43 83.03 26.40 26.91
CA GLN A 43 82.63 25.27 26.07
C GLN A 43 81.49 24.46 26.69
N LEU A 44 81.53 24.21 28.01
CA LEU A 44 80.47 23.48 28.70
C LEU A 44 79.13 24.20 28.60
N GLN A 45 79.13 25.53 28.73
CA GLN A 45 77.94 26.34 28.57
C GLN A 45 77.40 26.28 27.13
N ALA A 46 78.28 26.28 26.12
CA ALA A 46 77.86 26.11 24.72
C ALA A 46 77.20 24.74 24.48
N TYR A 47 77.72 23.66 25.09
CA TYR A 47 77.12 22.34 24.99
C TYR A 47 75.73 22.26 25.64
N GLN A 48 75.49 22.98 26.74
CA GLN A 48 74.16 23.04 27.38
C GLN A 48 73.09 23.61 26.43
N TYR A 49 73.39 24.70 25.71
CA TYR A 49 72.44 25.25 24.74
C TYR A 49 72.12 24.27 23.60
N VAL A 50 73.11 23.52 23.12
CA VAL A 50 72.91 22.49 22.09
C VAL A 50 72.05 21.34 22.61
N GLU A 51 72.21 20.96 23.88
CA GLU A 51 71.39 19.93 24.51
C GLU A 51 69.93 20.36 24.63
N GLU A 52 69.67 21.59 25.07
CA GLU A 52 68.33 22.20 25.13
C GLU A 52 67.68 22.28 23.74
N GLU A 53 68.43 22.71 22.72
CA GLU A 53 67.95 22.74 21.33
C GLU A 53 67.59 21.32 20.85
N GLY A 54 68.41 20.32 21.20
CA GLY A 54 68.15 18.92 20.91
C GLY A 54 66.87 18.39 21.56
N GLU A 55 66.56 18.81 22.79
CA GLU A 55 65.29 18.50 23.45
C GLU A 55 64.09 19.13 22.76
N LEU A 56 64.20 20.40 22.36
CA LEU A 56 63.15 21.11 21.64
C LEU A 56 62.84 20.42 20.30
N VAL A 57 63.88 20.06 19.54
CA VAL A 57 63.73 19.33 18.27
C VAL A 57 63.06 17.97 18.48
N ARG A 58 63.45 17.22 19.53
CA ARG A 58 62.79 15.94 19.88
C ARG A 58 61.31 16.11 20.22
N GLN A 59 60.94 17.22 20.88
CA GLN A 59 59.54 17.49 21.19
C GLN A 59 58.76 17.85 19.92
N GLN A 60 59.32 18.69 19.04
CA GLN A 60 58.72 19.00 17.75
C GLN A 60 58.54 17.75 16.88
N GLU A 61 59.52 16.85 16.86
CA GLU A 61 59.43 15.57 16.14
C GLU A 61 58.25 14.73 16.66
N LYS A 62 58.06 14.66 17.98
CA LYS A 62 56.91 13.95 18.59
C LYS A 62 55.57 14.58 18.18
N THR A 63 55.48 15.91 18.21
CA THR A 63 54.28 16.65 17.79
C THR A 63 53.97 16.36 16.32
N LEU A 64 54.95 16.50 15.43
CA LEU A 64 54.77 16.23 14.00
C LEU A 64 54.36 14.77 13.72
N LYS A 65 54.93 13.80 14.44
CA LYS A 65 54.50 12.38 14.34
C LYS A 65 53.03 12.20 14.73
N SER A 66 52.57 12.88 15.77
CA SER A 66 51.17 12.83 16.20
C SER A 66 50.24 13.48 15.17
N GLU A 67 50.64 14.61 14.58
CA GLU A 67 49.89 15.29 13.52
C GLU A 67 49.79 14.45 12.25
N ILE A 68 50.89 13.82 11.81
CA ILE A 68 50.89 12.89 10.68
C ILE A 68 49.91 11.74 10.92
N THR A 69 49.88 11.20 12.13
CA THR A 69 48.96 10.11 12.50
C THR A 69 47.51 10.57 12.44
N LEU A 70 47.21 11.76 12.96
CA LEU A 70 45.87 12.36 12.90
C LEU A 70 45.44 12.61 11.45
N LEU A 71 46.31 13.17 10.62
CA LEU A 71 46.03 13.45 9.21
C LEU A 71 45.77 12.16 8.42
N ARG A 72 46.53 11.09 8.67
CA ARG A 72 46.28 9.77 8.07
C ARG A 72 44.91 9.22 8.46
N SER A 73 44.50 9.37 9.72
CA SER A 73 43.17 8.97 10.17
C SER A 73 42.06 9.79 9.51
N LYS A 74 42.23 11.11 9.41
CA LYS A 74 41.27 11.98 8.70
C LYS A 74 41.14 11.62 7.22
N LEU A 75 42.26 11.34 6.56
CA LEU A 75 42.26 10.92 5.16
C LEU A 75 41.47 9.62 4.96
N ALA A 76 41.73 8.59 5.77
CA ALA A 76 41.01 7.32 5.71
C ALA A 76 39.49 7.49 5.94
N ASN A 77 39.10 8.42 6.83
CA ASN A 77 37.69 8.76 7.03
C ASN A 77 37.08 9.40 5.77
N CYS A 78 37.75 10.39 5.19
CA CYS A 78 37.31 11.03 3.94
C CYS A 78 37.19 10.03 2.78
N GLU A 79 38.13 9.09 2.65
CA GLU A 79 38.07 8.03 1.63
C GLU A 79 36.84 7.13 1.81
N THR A 80 36.49 6.82 3.06
CA THR A 80 35.31 6.03 3.40
C THR A 80 34.02 6.79 3.07
N GLU A 81 33.92 8.07 3.45
CA GLU A 81 32.77 8.92 3.12
C GLU A 81 32.60 9.07 1.60
N LEU A 82 33.70 9.27 0.87
CA LEU A 82 33.67 9.36 -0.60
C LEU A 82 33.14 8.07 -1.23
N LEU A 83 33.57 6.91 -0.73
CA LEU A 83 33.08 5.62 -1.20
C LEU A 83 31.58 5.44 -0.93
N GLN A 84 31.10 5.87 0.24
CA GLN A 84 29.68 5.87 0.58
C GLN A 84 28.88 6.78 -0.35
N CYS A 85 29.35 8.01 -0.61
CA CYS A 85 28.72 8.94 -1.55
C CYS A 85 28.66 8.35 -2.97
N LYS A 86 29.75 7.75 -3.45
CA LYS A 86 29.79 7.07 -4.76
C LYS A 86 28.74 5.96 -4.86
N ASN A 87 28.62 5.13 -3.82
CA ASN A 87 27.60 4.07 -3.78
C ASN A 87 26.18 4.63 -3.76
N LYS A 88 25.94 5.71 -3.00
CA LYS A 88 24.63 6.38 -2.96
C LYS A 88 24.25 6.96 -4.31
N ILE A 89 25.17 7.62 -5.00
CA ILE A 89 24.95 8.13 -6.36
C ILE A 89 24.58 6.99 -7.30
N ARG A 90 25.29 5.86 -7.25
CA ARG A 90 24.97 4.69 -8.08
C ARG A 90 23.54 4.20 -7.86
N LEU A 91 23.13 4.02 -6.60
CA LEU A 91 21.78 3.56 -6.27
C LEU A 91 20.70 4.55 -6.76
N LEU A 92 20.93 5.85 -6.58
CA LEU A 92 20.00 6.89 -7.06
C LEU A 92 19.90 6.89 -8.60
N MET A 93 21.01 6.67 -9.32
CA MET A 93 20.95 6.52 -10.78
C MET A 93 20.13 5.29 -11.20
N ASP A 94 20.29 4.16 -10.50
CA ASP A 94 19.50 2.95 -10.77
C ASP A 94 17.99 3.20 -10.53
N GLU A 95 17.64 3.90 -9.44
CA GLU A 95 16.27 4.32 -9.15
C GLU A 95 15.70 5.25 -10.24
N ILE A 96 16.48 6.25 -10.68
CA ILE A 96 16.09 7.15 -11.77
C ILE A 96 15.83 6.35 -13.06
N LEU A 97 16.69 5.39 -13.41
CA LEU A 97 16.50 4.55 -14.60
C LEU A 97 15.25 3.66 -14.51
N VAL A 98 14.94 3.13 -13.32
CA VAL A 98 13.69 2.40 -13.09
C VAL A 98 12.49 3.33 -13.30
N GLU A 99 12.54 4.54 -12.76
CA GLU A 99 11.42 5.46 -12.82
C GLU A 99 11.22 6.06 -14.20
N GLN A 100 12.29 6.33 -14.92
CA GLN A 100 12.24 6.73 -16.31
C GLN A 100 11.61 5.64 -17.18
N ARG A 101 11.94 4.35 -16.94
CA ARG A 101 11.29 3.22 -17.63
C ARG A 101 9.81 3.11 -17.30
N LYS A 102 9.39 3.35 -16.05
CA LYS A 102 7.97 3.38 -15.68
C LYS A 102 7.25 4.54 -16.37
N TYR A 103 7.86 5.73 -16.36
CA TYR A 103 7.31 6.92 -17.01
C TYR A 103 7.12 6.68 -18.51
N SER A 104 8.13 6.16 -19.21
CA SER A 104 8.02 5.82 -20.64
C SER A 104 6.95 4.76 -20.94
N ARG A 105 6.70 3.81 -20.04
CA ARG A 105 5.63 2.80 -20.20
C ARG A 105 4.23 3.37 -19.94
N GLN A 106 4.11 4.29 -18.99
CA GLN A 106 2.82 4.91 -18.65
C GLN A 106 2.41 5.96 -19.68
N TYR A 107 3.37 6.73 -20.20
CA TYR A 107 3.16 7.79 -21.18
C TYR A 107 3.53 7.37 -22.61
N ASP A 108 3.54 6.06 -22.90
CA ASP A 108 3.65 5.60 -24.28
C ASP A 108 2.40 6.11 -25.04
N PRO A 109 2.55 7.08 -25.97
CA PRO A 109 1.41 7.69 -26.64
C PRO A 109 0.58 6.66 -27.39
N ASN A 110 1.22 5.60 -27.90
CA ASN A 110 0.52 4.52 -28.59
C ASN A 110 -0.36 3.73 -27.62
N ARG A 111 0.13 3.43 -26.40
CA ARG A 111 -0.65 2.71 -25.39
C ARG A 111 -1.83 3.53 -24.89
N GLN A 112 -1.63 4.84 -24.71
CA GLN A 112 -2.70 5.75 -24.31
C GLN A 112 -3.77 5.88 -25.41
N GLN A 113 -3.36 6.03 -26.67
CA GLN A 113 -4.27 6.05 -27.83
C GLN A 113 -5.03 4.72 -28.01
N LEU A 114 -4.36 3.57 -27.82
CA LEU A 114 -4.99 2.25 -27.86
C LEU A 114 -6.07 2.11 -26.79
N LEU A 115 -5.78 2.56 -25.56
CA LEU A 115 -6.74 2.53 -24.47
C LEU A 115 -7.93 3.46 -24.73
N GLU A 116 -7.68 4.69 -25.19
CA GLU A 116 -8.73 5.65 -25.55
C GLU A 116 -9.64 5.10 -26.65
N ARG A 117 -9.05 4.50 -27.70
CA ARG A 117 -9.80 3.86 -28.77
C ARG A 117 -10.63 2.67 -28.28
N ALA A 118 -10.08 1.85 -27.38
CA ALA A 118 -10.82 0.72 -26.80
C ALA A 118 -12.01 1.21 -25.97
N LEU A 119 -11.82 2.28 -25.18
CA LEU A 119 -12.90 2.91 -24.42
C LEU A 119 -13.97 3.52 -25.33
N MET A 120 -13.59 4.19 -26.43
CA MET A 120 -14.54 4.70 -27.41
C MET A 120 -15.38 3.57 -28.03
N CYS A 121 -14.75 2.47 -28.46
CA CYS A 121 -15.49 1.32 -29.00
C CYS A 121 -16.47 0.72 -27.96
N GLU A 122 -16.09 0.69 -26.69
CA GLU A 122 -16.96 0.20 -25.62
C GLU A 122 -18.15 1.15 -25.37
N VAL A 123 -17.93 2.46 -25.45
CA VAL A 123 -19.01 3.45 -25.39
C VAL A 123 -19.98 3.27 -26.56
N ASP A 124 -19.48 3.11 -27.79
CA ASP A 124 -20.32 2.87 -28.96
C ASP A 124 -21.14 1.57 -28.81
N ARG A 125 -20.52 0.51 -28.29
CA ARG A 125 -21.18 -0.77 -28.02
C ARG A 125 -22.30 -0.61 -26.98
N LEU A 126 -22.02 0.07 -25.87
CA LEU A 126 -22.99 0.35 -24.82
C LEU A 126 -24.15 1.22 -25.34
N GLN A 127 -23.86 2.17 -26.22
CA GLN A 127 -24.89 3.01 -26.84
C GLN A 127 -25.88 2.17 -27.67
N VAL A 128 -25.38 1.21 -28.46
CA VAL A 128 -26.22 0.27 -29.22
C VAL A 128 -27.06 -0.60 -28.27
N GLU A 129 -26.49 -1.08 -27.16
CA GLU A 129 -27.24 -1.85 -26.17
C GLU A 129 -28.35 -1.03 -25.51
N ILE A 130 -28.09 0.24 -25.21
CA ILE A 130 -29.09 1.18 -24.69
C ILE A 130 -30.22 1.36 -25.71
N ASP A 131 -29.90 1.63 -26.97
CA ASP A 131 -30.91 1.87 -28.00
C ASP A 131 -31.81 0.64 -28.22
N LEU A 132 -31.21 -0.56 -28.19
CA LEU A 132 -31.96 -1.82 -28.25
C LEU A 132 -32.86 -2.01 -27.02
N ALA A 133 -32.36 -1.70 -25.82
CA ALA A 133 -33.15 -1.78 -24.60
C ALA A 133 -34.34 -0.80 -24.61
N VAL A 134 -34.13 0.42 -25.11
CA VAL A 134 -35.19 1.43 -25.29
C VAL A 134 -36.24 0.93 -26.28
N GLN A 135 -35.83 0.43 -27.45
CA GLN A 135 -36.77 -0.12 -28.43
C GLN A 135 -37.57 -1.29 -27.88
N SER A 136 -36.93 -2.17 -27.11
CA SER A 136 -37.59 -3.30 -26.45
C SER A 136 -38.62 -2.82 -25.41
N ALA A 137 -38.26 -1.81 -24.60
CA ALA A 137 -39.18 -1.21 -23.64
C ALA A 137 -40.39 -0.55 -24.30
N ASP A 138 -40.19 0.15 -25.43
CA ASP A 138 -41.28 0.74 -26.21
C ASP A 138 -42.22 -0.32 -26.79
N GLN A 139 -41.68 -1.44 -27.27
CA GLN A 139 -42.48 -2.56 -27.74
C GLN A 139 -43.30 -3.19 -26.61
N ALA A 140 -42.69 -3.38 -25.43
CA ALA A 140 -43.37 -3.88 -24.24
C ALA A 140 -44.49 -2.93 -23.79
N ASN A 141 -44.24 -1.62 -23.80
CA ASN A 141 -45.27 -0.60 -23.48
C ASN A 141 -46.43 -0.63 -24.48
N LYS A 142 -46.17 -0.72 -25.79
CA LYS A 142 -47.22 -0.88 -26.80
C LYS A 142 -48.06 -2.15 -26.60
N ALA A 143 -47.43 -3.26 -26.22
CA ALA A 143 -48.14 -4.49 -25.90
C ALA A 143 -48.99 -4.35 -24.63
N HIS A 144 -48.45 -3.69 -23.61
CA HIS A 144 -49.16 -3.38 -22.37
C HIS A 144 -50.41 -2.53 -22.63
N ASP A 145 -50.31 -1.46 -23.43
CA ASP A 145 -51.44 -0.60 -23.77
C ASP A 145 -52.54 -1.34 -24.54
N LYS A 146 -52.16 -2.24 -25.47
CA LYS A 146 -53.12 -3.10 -26.19
C LYS A 146 -53.87 -4.03 -25.23
N LEU A 147 -53.13 -4.75 -24.38
CA LEU A 147 -53.71 -5.65 -23.37
C LEU A 147 -54.62 -4.89 -22.40
N LYS A 148 -54.21 -3.70 -21.96
CA LYS A 148 -55.04 -2.83 -21.11
C LYS A 148 -56.35 -2.45 -21.79
N GLY A 149 -56.33 -2.15 -23.09
CA GLY A 149 -57.52 -1.91 -23.90
C GLY A 149 -58.43 -3.13 -23.99
N GLU A 150 -57.88 -4.31 -24.26
CA GLU A 150 -58.62 -5.58 -24.29
C GLU A 150 -59.26 -5.91 -22.94
N VAL A 151 -58.53 -5.73 -21.84
CA VAL A 151 -59.04 -5.91 -20.48
C VAL A 151 -60.21 -4.95 -20.22
N THR A 152 -60.08 -3.67 -20.57
CA THR A 152 -61.15 -2.69 -20.39
C THR A 152 -62.41 -3.06 -21.19
N LEU A 153 -62.24 -3.57 -22.42
CA LEU A 153 -63.35 -4.05 -23.25
C LEU A 153 -64.03 -5.28 -22.63
N LEU A 154 -63.26 -6.25 -22.13
CA LEU A 154 -63.78 -7.44 -21.47
C LEU A 154 -64.49 -7.10 -20.15
N GLU A 155 -63.94 -6.19 -19.35
CA GLU A 155 -64.58 -5.70 -18.13
C GLU A 155 -65.93 -5.05 -18.42
N GLY A 156 -66.01 -4.23 -19.48
CA GLY A 156 -67.26 -3.66 -19.98
C GLY A 156 -68.28 -4.73 -20.39
N ALA A 157 -67.85 -5.71 -21.20
CA ALA A 157 -68.71 -6.82 -21.62
C ALA A 157 -69.20 -7.68 -20.44
N ILE A 158 -68.35 -7.93 -19.44
CA ILE A 158 -68.71 -8.62 -18.21
C ILE A 158 -69.74 -7.81 -17.42
N ALA A 159 -69.56 -6.50 -17.29
CA ALA A 159 -70.51 -5.62 -16.60
C ALA A 159 -71.90 -5.64 -17.28
N ASP A 160 -71.93 -5.56 -18.61
CA ASP A 160 -73.17 -5.66 -19.39
C ASP A 160 -73.84 -7.03 -19.21
N LYS A 161 -73.06 -8.11 -19.22
CA LYS A 161 -73.57 -9.47 -18.97
C LYS A 161 -74.12 -9.61 -17.55
N LYS A 162 -73.46 -9.05 -16.53
CA LYS A 162 -74.00 -9.02 -15.16
C LYS A 162 -75.35 -8.30 -15.11
N LYS A 163 -75.48 -7.14 -15.75
CA LYS A 163 -76.75 -6.40 -15.83
C LYS A 163 -77.85 -7.20 -16.54
N GLN A 164 -77.52 -7.93 -17.60
CA GLN A 164 -78.46 -8.83 -18.28
C GLN A 164 -78.91 -9.97 -17.35
N VAL A 165 -77.99 -10.59 -16.62
CA VAL A 165 -78.30 -11.65 -15.64
C VAL A 165 -79.19 -11.11 -14.51
N GLU A 166 -78.89 -9.94 -13.96
CA GLU A 166 -79.72 -9.31 -12.92
C GLU A 166 -81.15 -9.03 -13.41
N LYS A 167 -81.31 -8.55 -14.65
CA LYS A 167 -82.63 -8.38 -15.28
C LYS A 167 -83.37 -9.70 -15.40
N LEU A 168 -82.72 -10.74 -15.95
CA LEU A 168 -83.32 -12.07 -16.08
C LEU A 168 -83.70 -12.67 -14.71
N VAL A 169 -82.88 -12.47 -13.68
CA VAL A 169 -83.20 -12.89 -12.31
C VAL A 169 -84.42 -12.12 -11.78
N HIS A 170 -84.54 -10.82 -12.05
CA HIS A 170 -85.70 -10.03 -11.65
C HIS A 170 -86.97 -10.49 -12.39
N GLU A 171 -86.91 -10.62 -13.71
CA GLU A 171 -88.00 -11.14 -14.56
C GLU A 171 -88.43 -12.54 -14.10
N MET A 172 -87.48 -13.44 -13.82
CA MET A 172 -87.77 -14.79 -13.30
C MET A 172 -88.43 -14.76 -11.92
N LYS A 173 -87.98 -13.88 -11.01
CA LYS A 173 -88.63 -13.68 -9.70
C LYS A 173 -90.07 -13.17 -9.87
N GLU A 174 -90.30 -12.25 -10.79
CA GLU A 174 -91.63 -11.71 -11.09
C GLU A 174 -92.57 -12.79 -11.64
N VAL A 175 -92.13 -13.57 -12.62
CA VAL A 175 -92.88 -14.72 -13.18
C VAL A 175 -93.18 -15.76 -12.10
N ASN A 176 -92.22 -16.06 -11.22
CA ASN A 176 -92.41 -17.00 -10.11
C ASN A 176 -93.43 -16.47 -9.08
N LEU A 177 -93.39 -15.18 -8.75
CA LEU A 177 -94.38 -14.54 -7.86
C LEU A 177 -95.78 -14.52 -8.48
N GLN A 178 -95.90 -14.20 -9.78
CA GLN A 178 -97.16 -14.28 -10.52
C GLN A 178 -97.72 -15.70 -10.51
N SER A 179 -96.88 -16.72 -10.71
CA SER A 179 -97.28 -18.13 -10.64
C SER A 179 -97.76 -18.55 -9.25
N LEU A 180 -97.15 -18.05 -8.17
CA LEU A 180 -97.56 -18.34 -6.79
C LEU A 180 -98.78 -17.54 -6.32
N ALA A 181 -99.05 -16.37 -6.91
CA ALA A 181 -100.26 -15.60 -6.65
C ALA A 181 -101.53 -16.27 -7.20
N VAL A 182 -101.38 -17.22 -8.13
CA VAL A 182 -102.44 -18.14 -8.53
C VAL A 182 -102.54 -19.25 -7.48
N VAL A 183 -103.22 -18.97 -6.37
CA VAL A 183 -103.71 -20.01 -5.45
C VAL A 183 -104.98 -20.62 -6.08
N PRO A 184 -105.00 -21.90 -6.48
CA PRO A 184 -106.23 -22.58 -6.85
C PRO A 184 -107.07 -22.86 -5.59
N PRO A 185 -108.41 -23.00 -5.68
CA PRO A 185 -109.20 -23.54 -4.57
C PRO A 185 -108.69 -24.94 -4.20
N ALA A 186 -108.76 -25.27 -2.91
CA ALA A 186 -108.16 -26.46 -2.28
C ALA A 186 -108.64 -27.84 -2.81
N ASP A 187 -109.47 -27.91 -3.86
CA ASP A 187 -110.05 -29.16 -4.35
C ASP A 187 -109.34 -29.77 -5.58
N GLU A 188 -108.40 -29.06 -6.22
CA GLU A 188 -107.70 -29.58 -7.42
C GLU A 188 -106.29 -30.16 -7.18
N VAL A 189 -105.86 -30.24 -5.91
CA VAL A 189 -104.55 -30.83 -5.54
C VAL A 189 -104.59 -32.37 -5.53
N ARG A 190 -105.78 -32.99 -5.61
CA ARG A 190 -105.92 -34.45 -5.51
C ARG A 190 -105.55 -35.23 -6.78
N HIS A 191 -105.51 -34.60 -7.96
CA HIS A 191 -105.35 -35.33 -9.23
C HIS A 191 -103.92 -35.36 -9.80
N LEU A 192 -102.99 -34.60 -9.23
CA LEU A 192 -101.59 -34.55 -9.69
C LEU A 192 -100.66 -35.55 -8.98
N LEU A 193 -101.19 -36.34 -8.03
CA LEU A 193 -100.43 -37.33 -7.27
C LEU A 193 -100.40 -38.74 -7.89
N GLU A 194 -101.04 -38.97 -9.04
CA GLU A 194 -101.29 -40.35 -9.52
C GLU A 194 -100.89 -40.67 -10.98
N VAL A 195 -99.97 -39.93 -11.59
CA VAL A 195 -99.34 -40.39 -12.85
C VAL A 195 -97.82 -40.33 -12.74
N GLY A 196 -97.28 -41.35 -12.08
CA GLY A 196 -95.92 -41.80 -12.33
C GLY A 196 -95.84 -42.51 -13.68
N SER A 197 -95.03 -41.98 -14.60
CA SER A 197 -94.38 -42.76 -15.65
C SER A 197 -92.95 -42.29 -15.79
N VAL A 198 -92.15 -42.67 -14.80
CA VAL A 198 -90.70 -42.68 -14.87
C VAL A 198 -90.34 -43.78 -15.86
N LYS A 199 -89.64 -43.42 -16.96
CA LYS A 199 -88.97 -44.41 -17.82
C LYS A 199 -88.05 -45.26 -16.94
N PRO A 200 -88.26 -46.59 -16.83
CA PRO A 200 -87.37 -47.46 -16.08
C PRO A 200 -86.02 -47.56 -16.81
N GLY A 201 -84.92 -47.20 -16.13
CA GLY A 201 -83.58 -47.64 -16.56
C GLY A 201 -82.51 -46.57 -16.79
N SER A 202 -82.72 -45.27 -16.53
CA SER A 202 -81.63 -44.29 -16.59
C SER A 202 -81.41 -43.56 -15.27
N THR A 203 -81.16 -44.34 -14.23
CA THR A 203 -80.51 -43.85 -13.02
C THR A 203 -79.02 -44.00 -13.21
N ARG A 204 -78.34 -42.99 -13.75
CA ARG A 204 -76.88 -42.92 -13.62
C ARG A 204 -76.59 -42.50 -12.18
N ARG A 205 -76.49 -43.48 -11.27
CA ARG A 205 -76.02 -43.24 -9.91
C ARG A 205 -74.64 -42.58 -10.03
N MET A 206 -74.48 -41.41 -9.45
CA MET A 206 -73.14 -40.88 -9.20
C MET A 206 -72.48 -41.83 -8.20
N ILE A 207 -71.58 -42.68 -8.69
CA ILE A 207 -70.71 -43.47 -7.83
C ILE A 207 -69.56 -42.54 -7.46
N GLY A 208 -69.63 -41.94 -6.28
CA GLY A 208 -68.57 -41.08 -5.74
C GLY A 208 -69.11 -39.99 -4.85
N SER A 209 -68.45 -39.79 -3.70
CA SER A 209 -68.74 -38.65 -2.82
C SER A 209 -68.27 -37.36 -3.49
N PRO A 210 -69.08 -36.28 -3.55
CA PRO A 210 -68.68 -35.00 -4.14
C PRO A 210 -67.34 -34.43 -3.61
N ARG A 211 -66.92 -34.86 -2.42
CA ARG A 211 -65.63 -34.49 -1.80
C ARG A 211 -64.39 -35.06 -2.51
N GLN A 212 -64.53 -36.04 -3.41
CA GLN A 212 -63.39 -36.61 -4.15
C GLN A 212 -62.87 -35.69 -5.27
N LEU A 213 -63.59 -34.61 -5.62
CA LEU A 213 -63.19 -33.64 -6.64
C LEU A 213 -62.35 -32.47 -6.08
N GLU A 214 -62.16 -32.39 -4.75
CA GLU A 214 -61.43 -31.28 -4.12
C GLU A 214 -59.89 -31.39 -4.31
N ASN A 215 -59.36 -32.56 -4.69
CA ASN A 215 -57.92 -32.79 -4.89
C ASN A 215 -57.60 -33.33 -6.30
N ALA A 216 -57.89 -32.56 -7.35
CA ALA A 216 -57.49 -32.92 -8.71
C ALA A 216 -55.94 -32.92 -8.82
N VAL A 217 -55.37 -34.09 -9.16
CA VAL A 217 -53.91 -34.24 -9.34
C VAL A 217 -53.46 -33.42 -10.56
N PRO A 218 -52.34 -32.67 -10.50
CA PRO A 218 -51.86 -31.87 -11.61
C PRO A 218 -51.74 -32.67 -12.91
N THR A 219 -52.18 -32.08 -14.02
CA THR A 219 -52.35 -32.70 -15.35
C THR A 219 -51.07 -33.23 -15.99
N SER A 220 -49.92 -33.10 -15.34
CA SER A 220 -48.63 -33.65 -15.82
C SER A 220 -48.53 -35.18 -15.72
N LYS A 221 -49.44 -35.86 -15.01
CA LYS A 221 -49.41 -37.33 -14.84
C LYS A 221 -50.59 -38.09 -15.48
N ASN A 222 -51.51 -37.44 -16.19
CA ASN A 222 -52.57 -38.13 -16.93
C ASN A 222 -52.88 -37.42 -18.27
N PRO A 223 -52.09 -37.69 -19.33
CA PRO A 223 -52.19 -36.94 -20.59
C PRO A 223 -53.44 -37.27 -21.42
N HIS A 224 -54.19 -38.32 -21.07
CA HIS A 224 -55.38 -38.75 -21.80
C HIS A 224 -56.69 -38.64 -21.01
N GLY A 225 -56.63 -38.21 -19.75
CA GLY A 225 -57.83 -37.86 -18.97
C GLY A 225 -58.84 -38.99 -18.79
N VAL A 226 -58.40 -40.25 -18.78
CA VAL A 226 -59.28 -41.39 -18.45
C VAL A 226 -59.32 -41.55 -16.93
N TRP A 227 -60.51 -41.47 -16.36
CA TRP A 227 -60.78 -41.69 -14.93
C TRP A 227 -61.52 -43.03 -14.80
N VAL A 228 -61.02 -43.96 -13.97
CA VAL A 228 -61.74 -45.18 -13.56
C VAL A 228 -62.31 -44.96 -12.17
#